data_AF-A0A957YMA0-F1
#
_entry.id   AF-A0A957YMA0-F1
#
_cell.length_a   1.000
_cell.length_b   1.000
_cell.length_c   1.000
_cell.angle_alpha   90.00
_cell.angle_beta   90.00
_cell.angle_gamma   90.00
#
_symmetry.space_group_name_H-M   'P 1'
#
loop_
_entity.id
_entity.type
_entity.pdbx_description
1 polymer ?
#
loop_
_entity_poly.entity_id
_entity_poly.type
_entity_poly.pdbx_seq_one_letter_code
_entity_poly.pdbx_strand_id
1 'polypeptide(L)'
;MANGNGKQSTTFSQDEINGILWRACDTFRGAVDPSEYKNYILVMLFVKYISDVWQDHYDSLKKEYGDDEERIRRRLAKANRHGIDADNFEIRRMKNRWGSCTKEGHILLNPDLIIAPKMCIEYVIVHELCHLQEHNHGP
;
A
#
# COMPACT_ATOMS: atom_id res chain seq x y z
N MET A 1 -13.25 61.46 4.17
CA MET A 1 -13.43 60.54 5.31
C MET A 1 -13.18 59.12 4.81
N ALA A 2 -12.25 58.43 5.48
CA ALA A 2 -11.89 57.01 5.50
C ALA A 2 -11.96 56.12 4.24
N ASN A 3 -10.77 55.57 3.92
CA ASN A 3 -10.40 54.53 2.96
C ASN A 3 -11.28 53.27 2.98
N GLY A 4 -11.65 52.81 1.77
CA GLY A 4 -12.12 51.44 1.53
C GLY A 4 -10.95 50.46 1.55
N ASN A 5 -10.99 49.51 2.49
CA ASN A 5 -9.99 48.47 2.66
C ASN A 5 -10.23 47.36 1.61
N GLY A 6 -9.57 47.45 0.46
CA GLY A 6 -9.59 46.41 -0.56
C GLY A 6 -8.84 45.18 -0.09
N LYS A 7 -9.54 44.06 0.15
CA LYS A 7 -8.93 42.73 0.32
C LYS A 7 -8.06 42.43 -0.90
N GLN A 8 -6.74 42.43 -0.71
CA GLN A 8 -5.78 41.88 -1.67
C GLN A 8 -6.07 40.38 -1.82
N SER A 9 -6.77 40.01 -2.90
CA SER A 9 -6.93 38.62 -3.30
C SER A 9 -5.62 38.18 -3.94
N THR A 10 -4.74 37.56 -3.16
CA THR A 10 -3.48 36.98 -3.64
C THR A 10 -3.80 35.86 -4.63
N THR A 11 -3.72 36.17 -5.92
CA THR A 11 -3.82 35.17 -7.00
C THR A 11 -2.49 34.43 -7.07
N PHE A 12 -2.38 33.31 -6.38
CA PHE A 12 -1.21 32.46 -6.48
C PHE A 12 -1.21 31.73 -7.82
N SER A 13 -0.05 31.72 -8.50
CA SER A 13 0.12 30.95 -9.73
C SER A 13 0.11 29.44 -9.40
N GLN A 14 -0.45 28.64 -10.30
CA GLN A 14 -0.46 27.18 -10.16
C GLN A 14 0.98 26.62 -10.02
N ASP A 15 1.95 27.24 -10.69
CA ASP A 15 3.36 26.84 -10.62
C ASP A 15 3.98 27.15 -9.26
N GLU A 16 3.61 28.27 -8.62
CA GLU A 16 4.03 28.59 -7.25
C GLU A 16 3.42 27.62 -6.24
N ILE A 17 2.14 27.30 -6.40
CA ILE A 17 1.45 26.30 -5.57
C ILE A 17 2.14 24.95 -5.72
N ASN A 18 2.40 24.52 -6.97
CA ASN A 18 3.10 23.28 -7.25
C ASN A 18 4.51 23.29 -6.62
N GLY A 19 5.26 24.38 -6.77
CA GLY A 19 6.61 24.51 -6.19
C GLY A 19 6.64 24.50 -4.66
N ILE A 20 5.60 25.02 -4.00
CA ILE A 20 5.45 24.92 -2.54
C ILE A 20 5.13 23.47 -2.14
N LEU A 21 4.22 22.81 -2.85
CA LEU A 21 3.87 21.41 -2.61
C LEU A 21 5.10 20.50 -2.77
N TRP A 22 5.89 20.67 -3.84
CA TRP A 22 7.10 19.89 -4.07
C TRP A 22 8.12 20.05 -2.93
N ARG A 23 8.39 21.28 -2.49
CA ARG A 23 9.32 21.54 -1.37
C ARG A 23 8.82 20.96 -0.03
N ALA A 24 7.51 21.02 0.22
CA ALA A 24 6.93 20.40 1.39
C ALA A 24 7.10 18.87 1.33
N CYS A 25 6.79 18.25 0.19
CA CYS A 25 6.99 16.82 -0.04
C CYS A 25 8.45 16.40 0.14
N ASP A 26 9.41 17.16 -0.39
CA ASP A 26 10.86 16.91 -0.24
C ASP A 26 11.32 16.93 1.22
N THR A 27 10.72 17.78 2.04
CA THR A 27 11.00 17.86 3.47
C THR A 27 10.52 16.62 4.22
N PHE A 28 9.36 16.06 3.84
CA PHE A 28 8.80 14.87 4.49
C PHE A 28 9.41 13.55 4.01
N ARG A 29 9.80 13.46 2.73
CA ARG A 29 10.30 12.22 2.11
C ARG A 29 11.83 12.06 2.18
N GLY A 30 12.55 13.11 2.61
CA GLY A 30 13.99 13.23 2.31
C GLY A 30 14.22 13.44 0.81
N ALA A 31 15.42 13.82 0.37
CA ALA A 31 15.71 13.99 -1.05
C ALA A 31 15.78 12.61 -1.78
N VAL A 32 14.64 11.94 -1.92
CA VAL A 32 14.51 10.74 -2.75
C VAL A 32 14.39 11.22 -4.19
N ASP A 33 15.35 10.83 -5.02
CA ASP A 33 15.34 11.16 -6.43
C ASP A 33 14.00 10.70 -7.08
N PRO A 34 13.36 11.53 -7.93
CA PRO A 34 12.09 11.16 -8.57
C PRO A 34 12.16 9.88 -9.42
N SER A 35 13.34 9.54 -9.95
CA SER A 35 13.55 8.28 -10.65
C SER A 35 13.60 7.09 -9.71
N GLU A 36 14.11 7.28 -8.49
CA GLU A 36 14.08 6.28 -7.42
C GLU A 36 12.67 6.07 -6.86
N TYR A 37 11.86 7.13 -6.74
CA TYR A 37 10.47 7.05 -6.24
C TYR A 37 9.62 6.01 -6.99
N LYS A 38 9.89 5.81 -8.28
CA LYS A 38 9.25 4.77 -9.10
C LYS A 38 9.46 3.37 -8.50
N ASN A 39 10.66 3.07 -8.01
CA ASN A 39 10.95 1.76 -7.42
C ASN A 39 10.12 1.50 -6.15
N TYR A 40 9.89 2.53 -5.34
CA TYR A 40 9.09 2.44 -4.11
C TYR A 40 7.60 2.27 -4.41
N ILE A 41 7.06 3.11 -5.28
CA ILE A 41 5.63 3.08 -5.62
C ILE A 41 5.29 1.84 -6.43
N LEU A 42 6.17 1.38 -7.32
CA LEU A 42 5.92 0.18 -8.13
C LEU A 42 5.79 -1.07 -7.26
N VAL A 43 6.58 -1.20 -6.19
CA VAL A 43 6.45 -2.34 -5.26
C VAL A 43 5.08 -2.31 -4.58
N MET A 44 4.67 -1.16 -4.05
CA MET A 44 3.38 -1.02 -3.39
C MET A 44 2.19 -1.19 -4.35
N LEU A 45 2.30 -0.66 -5.56
CA LEU A 45 1.29 -0.82 -6.62
C LEU A 45 1.23 -2.25 -7.14
N PHE A 46 2.36 -2.95 -7.24
CA PHE A 46 2.41 -4.35 -7.63
C PHE A 46 1.74 -5.23 -6.58
N VAL A 47 2.05 -5.00 -5.30
CA VAL A 47 1.39 -5.68 -4.18
C VAL A 47 -0.12 -5.43 -4.18
N LYS A 48 -0.53 -4.16 -4.38
CA LYS A 48 -1.95 -3.80 -4.49
C LYS A 48 -2.62 -4.46 -5.70
N TYR A 49 -1.96 -4.46 -6.85
CA TYR A 49 -2.47 -5.09 -8.08
C TYR A 49 -2.70 -6.59 -7.89
N ILE A 50 -1.77 -7.29 -7.25
CA ILE A 50 -1.91 -8.71 -6.94
C ILE A 50 -3.12 -8.96 -6.06
N SER A 51 -3.30 -8.16 -5.00
CA SER A 51 -4.47 -8.24 -4.12
C SER A 51 -5.77 -7.99 -4.88
N ASP A 52 -5.82 -6.99 -5.76
CA ASP A 52 -7.02 -6.66 -6.54
C ASP A 52 -7.41 -7.76 -7.51
N VAL A 53 -6.45 -8.28 -8.27
CA VAL A 53 -6.70 -9.39 -9.21
C VAL A 53 -7.25 -10.61 -8.47
N TRP A 54 -6.75 -10.87 -7.28
CA TRP A 54 -7.27 -11.95 -6.47
C TRP A 54 -8.69 -11.70 -5.97
N GLN A 55 -8.96 -10.50 -5.43
CA GLN A 55 -10.28 -10.13 -4.95
C GLN A 55 -11.32 -10.27 -6.07
N ASP A 56 -10.98 -9.84 -7.28
CA ASP A 56 -11.83 -10.00 -8.46
C ASP A 56 -12.12 -11.49 -8.79
N HIS A 57 -11.12 -12.36 -8.66
CA HIS A 57 -11.30 -13.81 -8.84
C HIS A 57 -12.18 -14.43 -7.74
N TYR A 58 -11.94 -14.06 -6.48
CA TYR A 58 -12.75 -14.52 -5.34
C TYR A 58 -14.20 -14.08 -5.50
N ASP A 59 -14.45 -12.81 -5.80
CA ASP A 59 -15.79 -12.25 -6.01
C ASP A 59 -16.51 -12.94 -7.17
N SER A 60 -15.78 -13.28 -8.23
CA SER A 60 -16.32 -14.02 -9.38
C SER A 60 -16.72 -15.45 -8.99
N LEU A 61 -15.88 -16.15 -8.22
CA LEU A 61 -16.18 -17.50 -7.73
C LEU A 61 -17.31 -17.48 -6.69
N LYS A 62 -17.39 -16.45 -5.85
CA LYS A 62 -18.47 -16.27 -4.88
C LYS A 62 -19.82 -16.05 -5.57
N LYS A 63 -19.84 -15.33 -6.70
CA LYS A 63 -21.05 -15.22 -7.55
C LYS A 63 -21.47 -16.56 -8.15
N GLU A 64 -20.52 -17.43 -8.50
CA GLU A 64 -20.80 -18.74 -9.11
C GLU A 64 -21.22 -19.80 -8.07
N TYR A 65 -20.57 -19.82 -6.90
CA TYR A 65 -20.69 -20.89 -5.91
C TYR A 65 -21.42 -20.47 -4.62
N GLY A 66 -21.81 -19.21 -4.48
CA GLY A 66 -22.49 -18.70 -3.28
C GLY A 66 -21.56 -18.71 -2.05
N ASP A 67 -22.05 -19.24 -0.93
CA ASP A 67 -21.30 -19.33 0.34
C ASP A 67 -20.52 -20.65 0.51
N ASP A 68 -20.29 -21.42 -0.55
CA ASP A 68 -19.42 -22.61 -0.52
C ASP A 68 -17.94 -22.20 -0.50
N GLU A 69 -17.50 -21.62 0.62
CA GLU A 69 -16.14 -21.10 0.84
C GLU A 69 -15.05 -22.16 0.60
N GLU A 70 -15.32 -23.42 0.97
CA GLU A 70 -14.39 -24.53 0.78
C GLU A 70 -14.14 -24.81 -0.71
N ARG A 71 -15.18 -24.75 -1.53
CA ARG A 71 -15.06 -24.90 -2.99
C ARG A 71 -14.38 -23.71 -3.63
N ILE A 72 -14.70 -22.50 -3.20
CA ILE A 72 -14.07 -21.26 -3.67
C ILE A 72 -12.56 -21.34 -3.40
N ARG A 73 -12.15 -21.65 -2.17
CA ARG A 73 -10.74 -21.80 -1.77
C ARG A 73 -10.00 -22.85 -2.60
N ARG A 74 -10.60 -24.02 -2.84
CA ARG A 74 -9.98 -25.05 -3.69
C ARG A 74 -9.76 -24.58 -5.13
N ARG A 75 -10.65 -23.75 -5.66
CA ARG A 75 -10.52 -23.18 -7.02
C ARG A 75 -9.45 -22.11 -7.07
N LEU A 76 -9.38 -21.22 -6.08
CA LEU A 76 -8.30 -20.24 -5.95
C LEU A 76 -6.94 -20.93 -5.85
N ALA A 77 -6.78 -21.89 -4.94
CA ALA A 77 -5.53 -22.61 -4.71
C ALA A 77 -5.03 -23.33 -5.98
N LYS A 78 -5.93 -23.82 -6.83
CA LYS A 78 -5.58 -24.47 -8.10
C LYS A 78 -5.14 -23.48 -9.18
N ALA A 79 -5.66 -22.25 -9.15
CA ALA A 79 -5.24 -21.17 -10.04
C ALA A 79 -3.84 -20.66 -9.65
N ASN A 80 -3.48 -20.77 -8.38
CA ASN A 80 -2.29 -20.18 -7.81
C ASN A 80 -1.11 -21.16 -7.64
N ARG A 81 -0.46 -21.44 -8.76
CA ARG A 81 0.58 -22.49 -8.86
C ARG A 81 1.90 -22.16 -8.16
N HIS A 82 2.07 -20.94 -7.66
CA HIS A 82 3.32 -20.46 -7.07
C HIS A 82 3.26 -20.29 -5.54
N GLY A 83 2.15 -20.66 -4.89
CA GLY A 83 2.01 -20.61 -3.43
C GLY A 83 1.98 -19.19 -2.84
N ILE A 84 1.84 -18.17 -3.69
CA ILE A 84 1.65 -16.78 -3.28
C ILE A 84 0.15 -16.52 -3.29
N ASP A 85 -0.58 -16.97 -2.27
CA ASP A 85 -2.00 -16.59 -2.10
C ASP A 85 -2.10 -15.08 -1.98
N ALA A 86 -2.52 -14.49 -3.10
CA ALA A 86 -2.63 -13.07 -3.36
C ALA A 86 -3.75 -12.42 -2.52
N ASP A 87 -4.48 -13.25 -1.77
CA ASP A 87 -5.68 -13.01 -0.97
C ASP A 87 -5.55 -11.86 0.03
N ASN A 88 -4.32 -11.45 0.32
CA ASN A 88 -4.03 -11.05 1.68
C ASN A 88 -3.24 -9.76 1.80
N PHE A 89 -2.90 -9.04 0.73
CA PHE A 89 -2.20 -7.76 0.88
C PHE A 89 -3.13 -6.55 0.94
N GLU A 90 -3.16 -5.83 2.06
CA GLU A 90 -3.94 -4.60 2.21
C GLU A 90 -3.04 -3.40 2.50
N ILE A 91 -3.28 -2.29 1.81
CA ILE A 91 -2.66 -1.00 2.18
C ILE A 91 -3.53 -0.33 3.23
N ARG A 92 -3.07 -0.34 4.49
CA ARG A 92 -3.85 0.15 5.63
C ARG A 92 -2.99 1.01 6.54
N ARG A 93 -3.42 2.26 6.75
CA ARG A 93 -2.77 3.17 7.70
C ARG A 93 -2.87 2.61 9.12
N MET A 94 -1.73 2.48 9.79
CA MET A 94 -1.60 1.89 11.11
C MET A 94 -0.87 2.86 12.05
N LYS A 95 -1.35 2.97 13.30
CA LYS A 95 -0.84 4.00 14.23
C LYS A 95 0.59 3.75 14.70
N ASN A 96 0.94 2.49 14.98
CA ASN A 96 2.18 2.12 15.67
C ASN A 96 2.99 1.02 14.94
N ARG A 97 2.68 0.75 13.67
CA ARG A 97 3.23 -0.39 12.94
C ARG A 97 3.42 -0.06 11.46
N TRP A 98 4.47 -0.63 10.87
CA TRP A 98 4.82 -0.49 9.45
C TRP A 98 4.23 -1.62 8.60
N GLY A 99 4.14 -2.82 9.17
CA GLY A 99 3.51 -4.00 8.61
C GLY A 99 2.79 -4.81 9.70
N SER A 100 1.93 -5.75 9.29
CA SER A 100 1.34 -6.76 10.18
C SER A 100 0.81 -7.94 9.36
N CYS A 101 1.05 -9.17 9.80
CA CYS A 101 0.35 -10.36 9.33
C CYS A 101 -0.78 -10.74 10.30
N THR A 102 -2.00 -11.02 9.80
CA THR A 102 -3.08 -11.58 10.61
C THR A 102 -2.96 -13.10 10.72
N LYS A 103 -3.74 -13.72 11.62
CA LYS A 103 -3.76 -15.18 11.80
C LYS A 103 -4.35 -15.92 10.60
N GLU A 104 -5.18 -15.24 9.83
CA GLU A 104 -5.79 -15.71 8.59
C GLU A 104 -4.84 -15.51 7.40
N GLY A 105 -3.66 -14.93 7.65
CA GLY A 105 -2.61 -14.72 6.66
C GLY A 105 -2.65 -13.36 5.96
N HIS A 106 -3.48 -12.40 6.39
CA HIS A 106 -3.55 -11.08 5.74
C HIS A 106 -2.33 -10.21 6.09
N ILE A 107 -1.55 -9.83 5.08
CA ILE A 107 -0.43 -8.90 5.14
C ILE A 107 -0.94 -7.45 4.98
N LEU A 108 -0.89 -6.69 6.06
CA LEU A 108 -1.24 -5.27 6.09
C LEU A 108 0.05 -4.46 5.98
N LEU A 109 0.15 -3.58 4.97
CA LEU A 109 1.27 -2.65 4.83
C LEU A 109 0.80 -1.21 5.05
N ASN A 110 1.53 -0.47 5.89
CA ASN A 110 1.22 0.92 6.14
C ASN A 110 1.66 1.78 4.93
N PRO A 111 0.80 2.62 4.33
CA PRO A 111 1.19 3.50 3.23
C PRO A 111 2.34 4.45 3.58
N ASP A 112 2.54 4.79 4.85
CA ASP A 112 3.68 5.60 5.27
C ASP A 112 5.02 4.88 5.03
N LEU A 113 5.02 3.54 4.89
CA LEU A 113 6.22 2.74 4.61
C LEU A 113 6.96 3.20 3.34
N ILE A 114 6.26 3.84 2.39
CA ILE A 114 6.84 4.36 1.15
C ILE A 114 7.93 5.41 1.37
N ILE A 115 7.96 6.06 2.54
CA ILE A 115 8.98 7.06 2.88
C ILE A 115 10.23 6.44 3.54
N ALA A 116 10.16 5.15 3.90
CA ALA A 116 11.29 4.44 4.49
C ALA A 116 12.33 4.09 3.41
N PRO A 117 13.62 3.95 3.78
CA PRO A 117 14.65 3.47 2.85
C PRO A 117 14.25 2.12 2.24
N LYS A 118 14.60 1.88 0.97
CA LYS A 118 14.23 0.66 0.22
C LYS A 118 14.49 -0.62 1.01
N MET A 119 15.66 -0.74 1.63
CA MET A 119 16.02 -1.90 2.43
C MET A 119 15.08 -2.14 3.61
N CYS A 120 14.55 -1.08 4.23
CA CYS A 120 13.59 -1.19 5.31
C CYS A 120 12.22 -1.66 4.80
N ILE A 121 11.81 -1.21 3.62
CA ILE A 121 10.58 -1.69 2.97
C ILE A 121 10.70 -3.17 2.64
N GLU A 122 11.80 -3.57 2.00
CA GLU A 122 12.07 -4.99 1.70
C GLU A 122 12.09 -5.83 2.96
N TYR A 123 12.76 -5.36 4.02
CA TYR A 123 12.79 -6.05 5.30
C TYR A 123 11.38 -6.23 5.89
N VAL A 124 10.55 -5.17 5.92
CA VAL A 124 9.18 -5.26 6.45
C VAL A 124 8.34 -6.22 5.60
N ILE A 125 8.40 -6.13 4.27
CA ILE A 125 7.64 -7.04 3.40
C ILE A 125 8.06 -8.50 3.62
N VAL A 126 9.37 -8.78 3.65
CA VAL A 126 9.88 -10.13 3.90
C VAL A 126 9.50 -10.61 5.30
N HIS A 127 9.56 -9.74 6.31
CA HIS A 127 9.15 -10.06 7.67
C HIS A 127 7.69 -10.51 7.73
N GLU A 128 6.78 -9.75 7.12
CA GLU A 128 5.37 -10.14 7.10
C GLU A 128 5.14 -11.41 6.28
N LEU A 129 5.85 -11.59 5.16
CA LEU A 129 5.79 -12.82 4.37
C LEU A 129 6.21 -14.06 5.17
N CYS A 130 7.25 -13.95 6.01
CA CYS A 130 7.67 -15.03 6.88
C CYS A 130 6.55 -15.47 7.84
N HIS A 131 5.69 -14.55 8.26
CA HIS A 131 4.55 -14.85 9.11
C HIS A 131 3.45 -15.69 8.46
N LEU A 132 3.45 -15.82 7.12
CA LEU A 132 2.57 -16.77 6.44
C LEU A 132 2.95 -18.23 6.72
N GLN A 133 4.24 -18.47 7.02
CA GLN A 133 4.76 -19.81 7.28
C GLN A 133 4.95 -20.06 8.78
N GLU A 134 5.35 -19.05 9.54
CA GLU A 134 5.60 -19.13 10.99
C GLU A 134 5.17 -17.83 11.69
N HIS A 135 4.09 -17.90 12.46
CA HIS A 135 3.55 -16.72 13.16
C HIS A 135 4.38 -16.28 14.37
N ASN A 136 5.23 -17.15 14.93
CA ASN A 136 6.02 -16.80 16.11
C ASN A 136 7.39 -16.23 15.72
N HIS A 137 7.86 -15.24 16.48
CA HIS A 137 9.21 -14.67 16.34
C HIS A 137 10.31 -15.52 17.02
N GLY A 138 10.12 -16.84 17.07
CA GLY A 138 11.06 -17.77 17.72
C GLY A 138 12.27 -18.12 16.85
N PRO A 139 13.41 -18.50 17.46
CA PRO A 139 14.56 -19.06 16.74
C PRO A 139 14.29 -20.46 16.18
#